data_AF-A0A6M8N5D3-F1
#
_entry.id   AF-A0A6M8N5D3-F1
#
_cell.length_a   1.000
_cell.length_b   1.000
_cell.length_c   1.000
_cell.angle_alpha   90.00
_cell.angle_beta   90.00
_cell.angle_gamma   90.00
#
_symmetry.space_group_name_H-M   'P 1'
#
loop_
_entity.id
_entity.type
_entity.pdbx_description
1 polymer ?
#
loop_
_entity_poly.entity_id
_entity_poly.type
_entity_poly.pdbx_seq_one_letter_code
_entity_poly.pdbx_strand_id
1 'polypeptide(L)'
;MNFLQKLALSYSHKAMQKSLENGFNVKLLKKGQEKKVNSKKSYMLYAHIPFCHTFCPYCSFHKYYYNEDLAKRYFESLREEIKQIKDKGFDFTSMYVGGGTTLINEEELAKTLELCKKLFNIKEISCETDPNHINPKKLEMFKGLIDRLSCGIQSFDDDILKKVARYNKFGSNKELQEKLSKAIGVLPIMSIDLIFNFPSQTKEQLLKDLEIAKSLKPQQITTYPLMKSNLTKDNIAKTLGVSFKDHEFEFYKIIIDFFKDYERNNAWSFSLEKNTFNDEYVSSHHEYLGVGSGAFSFLDGELLINAFNLNDYSKLIKEKQNANIAKANFSKKEIIKYVFLTEMFAGKIEINKFNKTLECNLEKDLFIELLGLKLSGAIKKESNTLYTSEFGRYLFMVLMKDFYTGMDLVRAVFRDDKRLQDKERINIMQENVDPLDFKSMEFKG
;
A
#
# COMPACT_ATOMS: atom_id res chain seq x y z
N MET A 1 3.88 -21.08 -17.70
CA MET A 1 4.68 -20.04 -18.41
C MET A 1 5.61 -20.69 -19.42
N ASN A 2 5.69 -20.15 -20.63
CA ASN A 2 6.68 -20.57 -21.63
C ASN A 2 8.09 -20.00 -21.32
N PHE A 3 9.10 -20.36 -22.12
CA PHE A 3 10.48 -19.92 -21.92
C PHE A 3 10.65 -18.39 -21.95
N LEU A 4 10.04 -17.70 -22.93
CA LEU A 4 10.11 -16.25 -23.07
C LEU A 4 9.46 -15.52 -21.87
N GLN A 5 8.35 -16.05 -21.36
CA GLN A 5 7.67 -15.54 -20.17
C GLN A 5 8.53 -15.67 -18.91
N LYS A 6 9.22 -16.81 -18.72
CA LYS A 6 10.17 -16.99 -17.62
C LYS A 6 11.33 -15.99 -17.71
N LEU A 7 11.86 -15.79 -18.92
CA LEU A 7 12.94 -14.82 -19.16
C LEU A 7 12.49 -13.39 -18.87
N ALA A 8 11.30 -13.00 -19.35
CA ALA A 8 10.72 -11.69 -19.12
C ALA A 8 10.49 -11.42 -17.62
N LEU A 9 9.99 -12.40 -16.87
CA LEU A 9 9.81 -12.30 -15.43
C LEU A 9 11.15 -12.08 -14.70
N SER A 10 12.17 -12.90 -15.01
CA SER A 10 13.50 -12.79 -14.41
C SER A 10 14.18 -11.46 -14.73
N TYR A 11 14.09 -11.01 -15.99
CA TYR A 11 14.61 -9.71 -16.41
C TYR A 11 13.91 -8.56 -15.68
N SER A 12 12.58 -8.61 -15.59
CA SER A 12 11.77 -7.58 -14.94
C SER A 12 12.10 -7.44 -13.45
N HIS A 13 12.30 -8.56 -12.76
CA HIS A 13 12.76 -8.57 -11.37
C HIS A 13 14.12 -7.86 -11.20
N LYS A 14 15.11 -8.22 -12.03
CA LYS A 14 16.44 -7.58 -12.01
C LYS A 14 16.38 -6.09 -12.36
N ALA A 15 15.54 -5.73 -13.32
CA ALA A 15 15.34 -4.34 -13.71
C ALA A 15 14.69 -3.52 -12.59
N MET A 16 13.74 -4.09 -11.85
CA MET A 16 13.13 -3.47 -10.67
C MET A 16 14.18 -3.25 -9.57
N GLN A 17 14.93 -4.29 -9.19
CA GLN A 17 15.99 -4.20 -8.18
C GLN A 17 17.00 -3.10 -8.52
N LYS A 18 17.51 -3.09 -9.76
CA LYS A 18 18.43 -2.05 -10.22
C LYS A 18 17.82 -0.64 -10.16
N SER A 19 16.52 -0.52 -10.45
CA SER A 19 15.82 0.78 -10.37
C SER A 19 15.70 1.25 -8.92
N LEU A 20 15.40 0.34 -7.99
CA LEU A 20 15.37 0.65 -6.56
C LEU A 20 16.77 1.05 -6.04
N GLU A 21 17.81 0.30 -6.41
CA GLU A 21 19.21 0.58 -6.03
C GLU A 21 19.69 1.96 -6.50
N ASN A 22 19.34 2.36 -7.71
CA ASN A 22 19.72 3.67 -8.23
C ASN A 22 18.84 4.81 -7.68
N GLY A 23 17.54 4.55 -7.51
CA GLY A 23 16.54 5.57 -7.18
C GLY A 23 16.51 5.97 -5.71
N PHE A 24 16.91 5.09 -4.78
CA PHE A 24 16.82 5.34 -3.33
C PHE A 24 18.14 5.76 -2.69
N ASN A 25 18.89 6.65 -3.36
CA ASN A 25 19.89 7.47 -2.69
C ASN A 25 19.21 8.72 -2.10
N VAL A 26 18.81 8.63 -0.84
CA VAL A 26 17.98 9.62 -0.17
C VAL A 26 18.84 10.71 0.45
N LYS A 27 18.46 11.97 0.25
CA LYS A 27 19.05 13.14 0.93
C LYS A 27 18.32 13.38 2.24
N LEU A 28 19.05 13.52 3.34
CA LEU A 28 18.49 13.95 4.62
C LEU A 28 18.39 15.47 4.67
N LEU A 29 17.32 15.97 5.29
CA LEU A 29 16.98 17.38 5.34
C LEU A 29 17.24 17.91 6.75
N LYS A 30 18.12 18.92 6.86
CA LYS A 30 18.33 19.67 8.12
C LYS A 30 17.09 20.49 8.52
N LYS A 31 16.29 20.89 7.54
CA LYS A 31 15.00 21.55 7.70
C LYS A 31 14.05 21.03 6.63
N GLY A 32 12.82 20.71 7.02
CA GLY A 32 11.85 20.14 6.11
C GLY A 32 11.53 21.05 4.93
N GLN A 33 11.50 20.46 3.74
CA GLN A 33 11.16 21.11 2.49
C GLN A 33 9.69 21.51 2.47
N GLU A 34 9.41 22.72 2.00
CA GLU A 34 8.05 23.17 1.77
C GLU A 34 7.37 22.36 0.66
N LYS A 35 6.20 21.80 0.98
CA LYS A 35 5.29 21.19 -0.01
C LYS A 35 4.57 22.34 -0.72
N LYS A 36 4.76 22.49 -2.03
CA LYS A 36 4.15 23.57 -2.83
C LYS A 36 3.04 23.02 -3.70
N VAL A 37 1.92 23.74 -3.78
CA VAL A 37 0.80 23.37 -4.64
C VAL A 37 1.11 23.74 -6.10
N ASN A 38 0.81 22.83 -7.02
CA ASN A 38 0.82 23.08 -8.46
C ASN A 38 -0.62 23.10 -8.97
N SER A 39 -1.12 24.28 -9.37
CA SER A 39 -2.51 24.47 -9.78
C SER A 39 -2.91 23.68 -11.04
N LYS A 40 -1.94 23.13 -11.78
CA LYS A 40 -2.18 22.27 -12.94
C LYS A 40 -2.39 20.80 -12.59
N LYS A 41 -2.19 20.42 -11.33
CA LYS A 41 -2.23 19.03 -10.86
C LYS A 41 -3.37 18.82 -9.87
N SER A 42 -3.84 17.58 -9.82
CA SER A 42 -4.76 17.08 -8.80
C SER A 42 -4.00 16.14 -7.88
N TYR A 43 -4.32 16.19 -6.59
CA TYR A 43 -3.63 15.41 -5.56
C TYR A 43 -4.62 14.50 -4.83
N MET A 44 -4.10 13.38 -4.33
CA MET A 44 -4.77 12.54 -3.32
C MET A 44 -4.13 12.77 -1.95
N LEU A 45 -4.96 12.79 -0.89
CA LEU A 45 -4.47 12.89 0.48
C LEU A 45 -4.27 11.50 1.08
N TYR A 46 -3.03 11.12 1.38
CA TYR A 46 -2.74 9.94 2.18
C TYR A 46 -2.52 10.35 3.64
N ALA A 47 -3.22 9.70 4.57
CA ALA A 47 -2.98 9.86 6.01
C ALA A 47 -2.52 8.54 6.62
N HIS A 48 -1.39 8.59 7.33
CA HIS A 48 -0.82 7.42 7.99
C HIS A 48 -1.23 7.35 9.46
N ILE A 49 -1.79 6.22 9.92
CA ILE A 49 -2.08 5.95 11.33
C ILE A 49 -1.13 4.86 11.84
N PRO A 50 -0.05 5.20 12.57
CA PRO A 50 1.04 4.27 12.86
C PRO A 50 0.81 3.50 14.17
N PHE A 51 -0.37 2.92 14.41
CA PHE A 51 -0.63 2.18 15.65
C PHE A 51 -1.22 0.80 15.40
N CYS A 52 -0.74 -0.20 16.13
CA CYS A 52 -1.30 -1.55 16.14
C CYS A 52 -1.37 -2.09 17.57
N HIS A 53 -2.36 -2.95 17.83
CA HIS A 53 -2.41 -3.73 19.06
C HIS A 53 -1.46 -4.94 19.05
N THR A 54 -1.05 -5.39 17.86
CA THR A 54 -0.24 -6.59 17.68
C THR A 54 0.58 -6.45 16.40
N PHE A 55 1.82 -6.91 16.42
CA PHE A 55 2.69 -6.90 15.25
C PHE A 55 2.64 -8.25 14.55
N CYS A 56 2.20 -8.23 13.30
CA CYS A 56 2.20 -9.41 12.45
C CYS A 56 3.64 -9.69 11.97
N PRO A 57 4.09 -10.96 11.95
CA PRO A 57 5.49 -11.34 11.67
C PRO A 57 5.92 -11.11 10.21
N TYR A 58 4.99 -10.72 9.34
CA TYR A 58 5.23 -10.43 7.93
C TYR A 58 5.05 -8.93 7.60
N CYS A 59 4.59 -8.11 8.55
CA CYS A 59 4.23 -6.72 8.29
C CYS A 59 5.41 -5.79 8.56
N SER A 60 5.98 -5.23 7.50
CA SER A 60 7.10 -4.28 7.51
C SER A 60 6.67 -2.83 7.77
N PHE A 61 5.37 -2.52 7.71
CA PHE A 61 4.86 -1.14 7.81
C PHE A 61 5.30 -0.44 9.10
N HIS A 62 5.40 0.89 9.00
CA HIS A 62 5.66 1.76 10.14
C HIS A 62 4.47 1.73 11.10
N LYS A 63 4.74 1.41 12.35
CA LYS A 63 3.73 1.26 13.40
C LYS A 63 4.38 1.26 14.77
N TYR A 64 3.60 1.66 15.76
CA TYR A 64 3.89 1.63 17.18
C TYR A 64 2.84 0.78 17.90
N TYR A 65 3.17 0.29 19.09
CA TYR A 65 2.16 -0.26 19.97
C TYR A 65 1.13 0.80 20.35
N TYR A 66 -0.14 0.41 20.32
CA TYR A 66 -1.21 1.31 20.70
C TYR A 66 -1.15 1.66 22.18
N ASN A 67 -1.13 2.96 22.44
CA ASN A 67 -1.37 3.57 23.73
C ASN A 67 -2.35 4.72 23.49
N GLU A 68 -3.44 4.77 24.24
CA GLU A 68 -4.54 5.70 23.97
C GLU A 68 -4.11 7.17 24.05
N ASP A 69 -3.35 7.56 25.09
CA ASP A 69 -2.89 8.95 25.27
C ASP A 69 -1.87 9.36 24.22
N LEU A 70 -0.99 8.44 23.82
CA LEU A 70 -0.06 8.66 22.71
C LEU A 70 -0.81 8.81 21.38
N ALA A 71 -1.83 7.98 21.13
CA ALA A 71 -2.65 8.05 19.94
C ALA A 71 -3.43 9.37 19.87
N LYS A 72 -4.06 9.81 20.97
CA LYS A 72 -4.77 11.10 21.02
C LYS A 72 -3.85 12.28 20.68
N ARG A 73 -2.66 12.35 21.30
CA ARG A 73 -1.64 13.37 20.97
C ARG A 73 -1.18 13.32 19.52
N TYR A 74 -1.04 12.12 18.96
CA TYR A 74 -0.70 11.95 17.55
C TYR A 74 -1.82 12.47 16.64
N PHE A 75 -3.07 12.13 16.91
CA PHE A 75 -4.22 12.58 16.12
C PHE A 75 -4.40 14.11 16.19
N GLU A 76 -4.10 14.75 17.32
CA GLU A 76 -4.03 16.21 17.42
C GLU A 76 -2.98 16.80 16.48
N SER A 77 -1.76 16.23 16.48
CA SER A 77 -0.68 16.65 15.59
C SER A 77 -1.03 16.42 14.12
N LEU A 78 -1.66 15.29 13.80
CA LEU A 78 -2.13 14.97 12.45
C LEU A 78 -3.14 16.00 11.94
N ARG A 79 -4.16 16.32 12.75
CA ARG A 79 -5.16 17.35 12.39
C ARG A 79 -4.53 18.73 12.23
N GLU A 80 -3.49 19.04 12.99
CA GLU A 80 -2.76 20.30 12.84
C GLU A 80 -1.92 20.33 11.56
N GLU A 81 -1.22 19.24 11.19
CA GLU A 81 -0.56 19.14 9.88
C GLU A 81 -1.56 19.34 8.74
N ILE A 82 -2.74 18.70 8.84
CA ILE A 82 -3.81 18.82 7.84
C ILE A 82 -4.24 20.28 7.63
N LYS A 83 -4.44 21.05 8.71
CA LYS A 83 -4.74 22.49 8.60
C LYS A 83 -3.60 23.27 7.95
N GLN A 84 -2.35 23.00 8.34
CA GLN A 84 -1.19 23.65 7.74
C GLN A 84 -1.05 23.33 6.23
N ILE A 85 -1.45 22.13 5.81
CA ILE A 85 -1.53 21.76 4.38
C ILE A 85 -2.65 22.54 3.67
N LYS A 86 -3.81 22.71 4.31
CA LYS A 86 -4.88 23.56 3.75
C LYS A 86 -4.42 25.00 3.59
N ASP A 87 -3.73 25.57 4.57
CA ASP A 87 -3.22 26.95 4.53
C ASP A 87 -2.20 27.17 3.40
N LYS A 88 -1.51 26.10 2.95
CA LYS A 88 -0.62 26.12 1.77
C LYS A 88 -1.36 26.07 0.43
N GLY A 89 -2.70 26.02 0.45
CA GLY A 89 -3.54 26.04 -0.74
C GLY A 89 -3.78 24.68 -1.38
N PHE A 90 -3.44 23.57 -0.71
CA PHE A 90 -3.78 22.24 -1.20
C PHE A 90 -5.28 21.97 -1.12
N ASP A 91 -5.76 21.18 -2.07
CA ASP A 91 -7.10 20.62 -2.08
C ASP A 91 -7.06 19.20 -2.65
N PHE A 92 -8.02 18.37 -2.24
CA PHE A 92 -8.02 16.94 -2.53
C PHE A 92 -9.43 16.48 -2.88
N THR A 93 -9.55 15.60 -3.88
CA THR A 93 -10.83 14.98 -4.25
C THR A 93 -11.02 13.60 -3.63
N SER A 94 -9.94 12.98 -3.16
CA SER A 94 -9.91 11.63 -2.62
C SER A 94 -8.92 11.56 -1.46
N MET A 95 -9.20 10.65 -0.52
CA MET A 95 -8.35 10.38 0.64
C MET A 95 -8.20 8.89 0.87
N TYR A 96 -6.98 8.47 1.21
CA TYR A 96 -6.67 7.12 1.65
C TYR A 96 -6.07 7.15 3.05
N VAL A 97 -6.57 6.33 3.95
CA VAL A 97 -6.10 6.26 5.34
C VAL A 97 -5.66 4.84 5.69
N GLY A 98 -4.35 4.66 5.85
CA GLY A 98 -3.75 3.35 6.09
C GLY A 98 -2.61 3.40 7.10
N GLY A 99 -1.84 2.31 7.16
CA GLY A 99 -0.65 2.19 8.01
C GLY A 99 -0.75 1.02 8.97
N GLY A 100 -0.93 1.29 10.26
CA GLY A 100 -1.28 0.28 11.24
C GLY A 100 -2.76 -0.09 11.14
N THR A 101 -3.47 -0.09 12.27
CA THR A 101 -4.93 -0.22 12.29
C THR A 101 -5.53 1.18 12.25
N THR A 102 -6.13 1.60 11.13
CA THR A 102 -6.66 2.97 11.00
C THR A 102 -7.78 3.28 11.98
N LEU A 103 -8.70 2.34 12.20
CA LEU A 103 -9.85 2.49 13.11
C LEU A 103 -9.50 2.22 14.58
N ILE A 104 -8.22 2.21 14.95
CA ILE A 104 -7.78 1.82 16.30
C ILE A 104 -8.30 2.74 17.41
N ASN A 105 -8.55 4.00 17.07
CA ASN A 105 -9.24 4.97 17.91
C ASN A 105 -10.34 5.61 17.06
N GLU A 106 -11.56 5.08 17.19
CA GLU A 106 -12.63 5.41 16.25
C GLU A 106 -13.07 6.88 16.37
N GLU A 107 -13.13 7.43 17.59
CA GLU A 107 -13.52 8.82 17.83
C GLU A 107 -12.51 9.82 17.26
N GLU A 108 -11.22 9.60 17.46
CA GLU A 108 -10.17 10.47 16.94
C GLU A 108 -10.06 10.41 15.41
N LEU A 109 -10.29 9.22 14.83
CA LEU A 109 -10.39 9.09 13.38
C LEU A 109 -11.60 9.85 12.83
N ALA A 110 -12.79 9.68 13.42
CA ALA A 110 -14.00 10.36 12.97
C ALA A 110 -13.82 11.88 12.93
N LYS A 111 -13.31 12.49 14.02
CA LYS A 111 -12.98 13.92 14.08
C LYS A 111 -12.00 14.35 12.97
N THR A 112 -11.05 13.48 12.64
CA THR A 112 -10.04 13.75 11.60
C THR A 112 -10.65 13.71 10.20
N LEU A 113 -11.51 12.72 9.91
CA LEU A 113 -12.20 12.60 8.62
C LEU A 113 -13.21 13.74 8.41
N GLU A 114 -13.95 14.12 9.45
CA GLU A 114 -14.86 15.27 9.44
C GLU A 114 -14.10 16.57 9.13
N LEU A 115 -12.95 16.78 9.77
CA LEU A 115 -12.07 17.92 9.49
C LEU A 115 -11.64 17.92 8.02
N CYS A 116 -11.18 16.78 7.49
CA CYS A 116 -10.78 16.67 6.09
C CYS A 116 -11.93 17.01 5.13
N LYS A 117 -13.14 16.48 5.33
CA LYS A 117 -14.32 16.79 4.51
C LYS A 117 -14.76 18.25 4.63
N LYS A 118 -14.50 18.90 5.78
CA LYS A 118 -14.76 20.33 5.97
C LYS A 118 -13.75 21.22 5.24
N LEU A 119 -12.47 20.84 5.23
CA LEU A 119 -11.40 21.66 4.68
C LEU A 119 -11.20 21.48 3.17
N PHE A 120 -11.50 20.29 2.64
CA PHE A 120 -11.18 19.90 1.27
C PHE A 120 -12.42 19.38 0.53
N ASN A 121 -12.37 19.39 -0.80
CA ASN A 121 -13.44 18.87 -1.67
C ASN A 121 -13.41 17.34 -1.81
N ILE A 122 -13.13 16.62 -0.72
CA ILE A 122 -12.99 15.16 -0.71
C ILE A 122 -14.35 14.50 -0.96
N LYS A 123 -14.41 13.70 -2.02
CA LYS A 123 -15.60 12.94 -2.43
C LYS A 123 -15.55 11.49 -2.01
N GLU A 124 -14.35 10.93 -1.91
CA GLU A 124 -14.12 9.50 -1.63
C GLU A 124 -13.07 9.34 -0.53
N ILE A 125 -13.38 8.55 0.49
CA ILE A 125 -12.45 8.14 1.54
C ILE A 125 -12.38 6.62 1.61
N SER A 126 -11.17 6.08 1.42
CA SER A 126 -10.87 4.68 1.70
C SER A 126 -10.04 4.55 2.98
N CYS A 127 -10.43 3.62 3.85
CA CYS A 127 -9.71 3.29 5.08
C CYS A 127 -9.35 1.80 5.13
N GLU A 128 -8.28 1.46 5.83
CA GLU A 128 -7.90 0.08 6.18
C GLU A 128 -8.33 -0.26 7.61
N THR A 129 -8.52 -1.54 7.94
CA THR A 129 -8.84 -1.98 9.29
C THR A 129 -8.49 -3.44 9.53
N ASP A 130 -8.71 -3.89 10.75
CA ASP A 130 -8.61 -5.29 11.16
C ASP A 130 -9.96 -5.81 11.73
N PRO A 131 -10.10 -7.14 11.91
CA PRO A 131 -11.37 -7.74 12.30
C PRO A 131 -11.95 -7.28 13.64
N ASN A 132 -11.16 -6.67 14.53
CA ASN A 132 -11.69 -6.23 15.83
C ASN A 132 -12.40 -4.88 15.76
N HIS A 133 -12.22 -4.13 14.67
CA HIS A 133 -12.76 -2.78 14.51
C HIS A 133 -13.90 -2.70 13.48
N ILE A 134 -14.51 -3.85 13.13
CA ILE A 134 -15.64 -3.93 12.20
C ILE A 134 -16.99 -4.19 12.90
N ASN A 135 -17.12 -3.84 14.18
CA ASN A 135 -18.40 -3.95 14.87
C ASN A 135 -19.44 -3.00 14.20
N PRO A 136 -20.63 -3.49 13.80
CA PRO A 136 -21.60 -2.67 13.07
C PRO A 136 -21.97 -1.38 13.77
N LYS A 137 -22.23 -1.41 15.08
CA LYS A 137 -22.63 -0.22 15.85
C LYS A 137 -21.54 0.85 15.86
N LYS A 138 -20.27 0.44 15.83
CA LYS A 138 -19.15 1.38 15.70
C LYS A 138 -19.03 1.89 14.27
N LEU A 139 -19.17 1.02 13.27
CA LEU A 139 -19.08 1.39 11.86
C LEU A 139 -20.15 2.41 11.44
N GLU A 140 -21.31 2.43 12.10
CA GLU A 140 -22.35 3.45 11.89
C GLU A 140 -21.83 4.89 12.04
N MET A 141 -20.86 5.16 12.93
CA MET A 141 -20.30 6.51 13.09
C MET A 141 -19.53 7.00 11.86
N PHE A 142 -19.14 6.08 10.97
CA PHE A 142 -18.40 6.39 9.76
C PHE A 142 -19.28 6.47 8.51
N LYS A 143 -20.61 6.30 8.63
CA LYS A 143 -21.51 6.51 7.50
C LYS A 143 -21.42 7.94 6.99
N GLY A 144 -21.24 8.09 5.68
CA GLY A 144 -21.02 9.38 5.04
C GLY A 144 -19.62 9.96 5.28
N LEU A 145 -18.76 9.30 6.06
CA LEU A 145 -17.35 9.64 6.21
C LEU A 145 -16.47 8.69 5.39
N ILE A 146 -16.63 7.36 5.56
CA ILE A 146 -15.88 6.31 4.86
C ILE A 146 -16.73 5.68 3.77
N ASP A 147 -16.19 5.63 2.55
CA ASP A 147 -16.85 5.05 1.38
C ASP A 147 -16.37 3.61 1.11
N ARG A 148 -15.10 3.33 1.40
CA ARG A 148 -14.50 2.00 1.28
C ARG A 148 -13.71 1.63 2.54
N LEU A 149 -14.01 0.48 3.13
CA LEU A 149 -13.27 -0.09 4.26
C LEU A 149 -12.63 -1.43 3.86
N SER A 150 -11.30 -1.49 3.90
CA SER A 150 -10.49 -2.68 3.60
C SER A 150 -10.16 -3.42 4.88
N CYS A 151 -10.67 -4.63 5.08
CA CYS A 151 -10.44 -5.42 6.28
C CYS A 151 -9.43 -6.54 6.03
N GLY A 152 -8.27 -6.45 6.68
CA GLY A 152 -7.23 -7.46 6.64
C GLY A 152 -7.63 -8.77 7.33
N ILE A 153 -8.09 -9.77 6.59
CA ILE A 153 -8.39 -11.11 7.13
C ILE A 153 -7.20 -12.04 7.00
N GLN A 154 -6.51 -11.94 5.86
CA GLN A 154 -5.31 -12.67 5.48
C GLN A 154 -5.55 -14.14 5.14
N SER A 155 -6.29 -14.87 5.97
CA SER A 155 -6.75 -16.24 5.72
C SER A 155 -7.92 -16.58 6.65
N PHE A 156 -8.75 -17.53 6.27
CA PHE A 156 -9.75 -18.16 7.14
C PHE A 156 -9.26 -19.52 7.67
N ASP A 157 -8.05 -19.95 7.34
CA ASP A 157 -7.45 -21.15 7.90
C ASP A 157 -6.84 -20.89 9.29
N ASP A 158 -7.34 -21.59 10.30
CA ASP A 158 -6.95 -21.38 11.70
C ASP A 158 -5.46 -21.66 11.94
N ASP A 159 -4.84 -22.59 11.22
CA ASP A 159 -3.43 -22.93 11.41
C ASP A 159 -2.52 -21.90 10.75
N ILE A 160 -2.91 -21.37 9.59
CA ILE A 160 -2.26 -20.18 9.00
C ILE A 160 -2.40 -19.00 9.96
N LEU A 161 -3.60 -18.72 10.47
CA LEU A 161 -3.87 -17.62 11.39
C LEU A 161 -3.04 -17.71 12.68
N LYS A 162 -2.82 -18.91 13.23
CA LYS A 162 -1.93 -19.12 14.38
C LYS A 162 -0.48 -18.77 14.03
N LYS A 163 0.04 -19.25 12.90
CA LYS A 163 1.41 -18.98 12.44
C LYS A 163 1.66 -17.50 12.20
N VAL A 164 0.66 -16.78 11.68
CA VAL A 164 0.77 -15.35 11.41
C VAL A 164 0.42 -14.46 12.62
N ALA A 165 0.29 -15.04 13.82
CA ALA A 165 -0.04 -14.35 15.07
C ALA A 165 -1.39 -13.59 15.05
N ARG A 166 -2.35 -14.09 14.27
CA ARG A 166 -3.68 -13.47 14.10
C ARG A 166 -4.79 -14.21 14.84
N TYR A 167 -4.70 -15.54 15.00
CA TYR A 167 -5.77 -16.37 15.58
C TYR A 167 -6.21 -15.89 16.98
N ASN A 168 -5.28 -15.82 17.94
CA ASN A 168 -5.60 -15.41 19.32
C ASN A 168 -6.08 -13.95 19.41
N LYS A 169 -5.73 -13.11 18.44
CA LYS A 169 -6.03 -11.67 18.48
C LYS A 169 -7.34 -11.31 17.79
N PHE A 170 -7.61 -11.92 16.64
CA PHE A 170 -8.72 -11.57 15.76
C PHE A 170 -9.82 -12.63 15.74
N GLY A 171 -9.52 -13.84 16.19
CA GLY A 171 -10.46 -14.96 16.28
C GLY A 171 -10.18 -16.07 15.27
N SER A 172 -10.87 -17.17 15.49
CA SER A 172 -10.99 -18.31 14.59
C SER A 172 -11.75 -17.99 13.31
N ASN A 173 -11.68 -18.89 12.34
CA ASN A 173 -12.46 -18.87 11.11
C ASN A 173 -13.94 -18.49 11.35
N LYS A 174 -14.60 -19.18 12.28
CA LYS A 174 -16.02 -18.96 12.58
C LYS A 174 -16.28 -17.54 13.10
N GLU A 175 -15.44 -17.05 14.00
CA GLU A 175 -15.58 -15.70 14.57
C GLU A 175 -15.32 -14.61 13.52
N LEU A 176 -14.36 -14.83 12.63
CA LEU A 176 -14.07 -13.91 11.52
C LEU A 176 -15.26 -13.82 10.55
N GLN A 177 -15.83 -14.96 10.15
CA GLN A 177 -17.04 -14.99 9.32
C GLN A 177 -18.23 -14.31 10.01
N GLU A 178 -18.41 -14.52 11.32
CA GLU A 178 -19.48 -13.87 12.09
C GLU A 178 -19.29 -12.35 12.15
N LYS A 179 -18.07 -11.87 12.40
CA LYS A 179 -17.77 -10.43 12.41
C LYS A 179 -18.04 -9.80 11.04
N LEU A 180 -17.57 -10.44 9.97
CA LEU A 180 -17.72 -9.94 8.60
C LEU A 180 -19.18 -9.94 8.13
N SER A 181 -19.91 -11.04 8.34
CA SER A 181 -21.32 -11.13 7.94
C SER A 181 -22.20 -10.06 8.58
N LYS A 182 -21.86 -9.60 9.78
CA LYS A 182 -22.54 -8.48 10.45
C LYS A 182 -22.10 -7.10 9.91
N ALA A 183 -20.85 -6.97 9.48
CA ALA A 183 -20.26 -5.69 9.06
C ALA A 183 -20.51 -5.34 7.59
N ILE A 184 -20.62 -6.35 6.71
CA ILE A 184 -20.86 -6.17 5.29
C ILE A 184 -22.22 -5.46 5.09
N GLY A 185 -22.22 -4.42 4.25
CA GLY A 185 -23.39 -3.59 3.96
C GLY A 185 -23.63 -2.43 4.95
N VAL A 186 -22.84 -2.31 6.03
CA VAL A 186 -22.92 -1.13 6.91
C VAL A 186 -22.33 0.11 6.25
N LEU A 187 -21.17 -0.05 5.60
CA LEU A 187 -20.52 0.97 4.77
C LEU A 187 -20.69 0.62 3.28
N PRO A 188 -20.55 1.59 2.35
CA PRO A 188 -20.85 1.36 0.94
C PRO A 188 -20.03 0.23 0.32
N ILE A 189 -18.72 0.17 0.61
CA ILE A 189 -17.83 -0.90 0.17
C ILE A 189 -17.08 -1.48 1.35
N MET A 190 -17.28 -2.78 1.61
CA MET A 190 -16.39 -3.59 2.43
C MET A 190 -15.50 -4.44 1.52
N SER A 191 -14.18 -4.34 1.68
CA SER A 191 -13.20 -5.25 1.06
C SER A 191 -12.73 -6.29 2.08
N ILE A 192 -12.71 -7.56 1.67
CA ILE A 192 -12.01 -8.62 2.41
C ILE A 192 -10.63 -8.80 1.77
N ASP A 193 -9.58 -8.62 2.57
CA ASP A 193 -8.21 -8.74 2.09
C ASP A 193 -7.61 -10.06 2.55
N LEU A 194 -7.14 -10.86 1.58
CA LEU A 194 -6.52 -12.17 1.76
C LEU A 194 -5.08 -12.15 1.24
N ILE A 195 -4.23 -12.93 1.91
CA ILE A 195 -2.87 -13.21 1.47
C ILE A 195 -2.82 -14.64 0.92
N PHE A 196 -2.16 -14.82 -0.21
CA PHE A 196 -1.86 -16.16 -0.74
C PHE A 196 -0.35 -16.42 -0.81
N ASN A 197 0.01 -17.67 -1.07
CA ASN A 197 1.40 -18.15 -1.16
C ASN A 197 2.18 -18.08 0.19
N PHE A 198 1.50 -18.34 1.31
CA PHE A 198 2.20 -18.63 2.56
C PHE A 198 3.04 -19.90 2.41
N PRO A 199 4.19 -20.03 3.10
CA PRO A 199 5.07 -21.20 2.95
C PRO A 199 4.37 -22.54 3.12
N SER A 200 3.47 -22.68 4.10
CA SER A 200 2.73 -23.93 4.32
C SER A 200 1.34 -23.97 3.69
N GLN A 201 0.93 -22.99 2.89
CA GLN A 201 -0.43 -22.93 2.36
C GLN A 201 -0.61 -23.96 1.25
N THR A 202 -1.59 -24.85 1.41
CA THR A 202 -1.97 -25.79 0.36
C THR A 202 -2.97 -25.15 -0.59
N LYS A 203 -3.15 -25.79 -1.76
CA LYS A 203 -4.17 -25.40 -2.72
C LYS A 203 -5.58 -25.47 -2.13
N GLU A 204 -5.85 -26.48 -1.32
CA GLU A 204 -7.15 -26.69 -0.66
C GLU A 204 -7.44 -25.58 0.35
N GLN A 205 -6.43 -25.15 1.12
CA GLN A 205 -6.55 -24.02 2.03
C GLN A 205 -6.86 -22.72 1.28
N LEU A 206 -6.15 -22.46 0.18
CA LEU A 206 -6.44 -21.30 -0.67
C LEU A 206 -7.89 -21.34 -1.19
N LEU A 207 -8.31 -22.45 -1.81
CA LEU A 207 -9.67 -22.57 -2.34
C LEU A 207 -10.73 -22.35 -1.27
N LYS A 208 -10.52 -22.92 -0.07
CA LYS A 208 -11.43 -22.72 1.06
C LYS A 208 -11.50 -21.26 1.50
N ASP A 209 -10.38 -20.54 1.55
CA ASP A 209 -10.36 -19.10 1.84
C ASP A 209 -11.19 -18.31 0.81
N LEU A 210 -11.03 -18.64 -0.48
CA LEU A 210 -11.77 -17.99 -1.57
C LEU A 210 -13.27 -18.29 -1.52
N GLU A 211 -13.64 -19.55 -1.26
CA GLU A 211 -15.03 -19.99 -1.09
C GLU A 211 -15.71 -19.26 0.07
N ILE A 212 -15.05 -19.18 1.23
CA ILE A 212 -15.56 -18.46 2.39
C ILE A 212 -15.74 -16.97 2.06
N ALA A 213 -14.71 -16.31 1.53
CA ALA A 213 -14.79 -14.88 1.19
C ALA A 213 -15.93 -14.59 0.20
N LYS A 214 -16.07 -15.41 -0.85
CA LYS A 214 -17.15 -15.29 -1.83
C LYS A 214 -18.53 -15.54 -1.23
N SER A 215 -18.65 -16.51 -0.32
CA SER A 215 -19.92 -16.83 0.36
C SER A 215 -20.44 -15.70 1.25
N LEU A 216 -19.52 -14.89 1.82
CA LEU A 216 -19.85 -13.70 2.62
C LEU A 216 -20.35 -12.53 1.76
N LYS A 217 -20.15 -12.58 0.44
CA LYS A 217 -20.58 -11.58 -0.55
C LYS A 217 -20.18 -10.13 -0.18
N PRO A 218 -18.91 -9.85 0.19
CA PRO A 218 -18.46 -8.48 0.33
C PRO A 218 -18.52 -7.76 -1.03
N GLN A 219 -18.61 -6.43 -1.02
CA GLN A 219 -18.60 -5.65 -2.27
C GLN A 219 -17.28 -5.80 -3.03
N GLN A 220 -16.18 -6.07 -2.32
CA GLN A 220 -14.85 -6.29 -2.90
C GLN A 220 -14.08 -7.40 -2.16
N ILE A 221 -13.21 -8.09 -2.90
CA ILE A 221 -12.23 -9.04 -2.37
C ILE A 221 -10.87 -8.69 -2.99
N THR A 222 -9.85 -8.56 -2.14
CA THR A 222 -8.46 -8.34 -2.58
C THR A 222 -7.61 -9.53 -2.17
N THR A 223 -6.79 -10.05 -3.10
CA THR A 223 -5.93 -11.22 -2.87
C THR A 223 -4.50 -10.92 -3.30
N TYR A 224 -3.63 -10.54 -2.36
CA TYR A 224 -2.24 -10.24 -2.67
C TYR A 224 -1.29 -11.38 -2.26
N PRO A 225 -0.19 -11.60 -3.00
CA PRO A 225 0.79 -12.60 -2.60
C PRO A 225 1.48 -12.16 -1.31
N LEU A 226 1.91 -13.12 -0.49
CA LEU A 226 2.77 -12.85 0.64
C LEU A 226 4.06 -12.19 0.14
N MET A 227 4.23 -10.92 0.50
CA MET A 227 5.38 -10.12 0.09
C MET A 227 6.61 -10.57 0.89
N LYS A 228 7.46 -11.40 0.28
CA LYS A 228 8.72 -11.87 0.84
C LYS A 228 9.85 -11.07 0.20
N SER A 229 10.52 -10.21 0.96
CA SER A 229 11.77 -9.60 0.53
C SER A 229 12.95 -10.47 0.98
N ASN A 230 14.14 -10.26 0.43
CA ASN A 230 15.36 -10.94 0.92
C ASN A 230 15.60 -10.67 2.42
N LEU A 231 15.14 -9.52 2.93
CA LEU A 231 15.31 -9.10 4.31
C LEU A 231 14.27 -9.71 5.25
N THR A 232 13.02 -9.89 4.78
CA THR A 232 11.96 -10.50 5.59
C THR A 232 11.95 -12.02 5.50
N LYS A 233 12.65 -12.60 4.51
CA LYS A 233 12.65 -14.04 4.22
C LYS A 233 13.02 -14.88 5.43
N ASP A 234 14.04 -14.49 6.21
CA ASP A 234 14.49 -15.29 7.36
C ASP A 234 13.50 -15.24 8.52
N ASN A 235 12.93 -14.08 8.81
CA ASN A 235 11.91 -13.93 9.86
C ASN A 235 10.58 -14.61 9.47
N ILE A 236 10.19 -14.51 8.20
CA ILE A 236 9.08 -15.27 7.62
C ILE A 236 9.37 -16.77 7.68
N ALA A 237 10.58 -17.21 7.34
CA ALA A 237 10.97 -18.61 7.41
C ALA A 237 10.93 -19.16 8.84
N LYS A 238 11.44 -18.40 9.82
CA LYS A 238 11.40 -18.75 11.24
C LYS A 238 9.97 -18.91 11.76
N THR A 239 9.06 -18.03 11.33
CA THR A 239 7.71 -17.95 11.91
C THR A 239 6.67 -18.77 11.15
N LEU A 240 6.73 -18.74 9.82
CA LEU A 240 5.75 -19.36 8.92
C LEU A 240 6.28 -20.66 8.27
N GLY A 241 7.55 -21.00 8.51
CA GLY A 241 8.24 -22.14 7.91
C GLY A 241 8.89 -21.82 6.58
N VAL A 242 9.71 -22.76 6.09
CA VAL A 242 10.33 -22.71 4.76
C VAL A 242 9.52 -23.56 3.80
N SER A 243 9.26 -23.04 2.60
CA SER A 243 8.85 -23.87 1.47
C SER A 243 9.91 -23.81 0.40
N PHE A 244 10.27 -24.99 -0.11
CA PHE A 244 11.17 -25.14 -1.26
C PHE A 244 10.43 -24.94 -2.59
N LYS A 245 9.10 -24.93 -2.58
CA LYS A 245 8.26 -24.75 -3.77
C LYS A 245 7.48 -23.44 -3.67
N ASP A 246 7.73 -22.56 -4.64
CA ASP A 246 6.98 -21.32 -4.80
C ASP A 246 5.74 -21.59 -5.67
N HIS A 247 4.56 -21.46 -5.07
CA HIS A 247 3.27 -21.70 -5.72
C HIS A 247 2.61 -20.42 -6.24
N GLU A 248 3.29 -19.27 -6.18
CA GLU A 248 2.70 -17.95 -6.49
C GLU A 248 1.93 -17.92 -7.81
N PHE A 249 2.57 -18.36 -8.91
CA PHE A 249 1.93 -18.37 -10.23
C PHE A 249 0.75 -19.35 -10.31
N GLU A 250 0.86 -20.52 -9.67
CA GLU A 250 -0.21 -21.52 -9.65
C GLU A 250 -1.44 -20.99 -8.89
N PHE A 251 -1.21 -20.43 -7.71
CA PHE A 251 -2.26 -19.86 -6.86
C PHE A 251 -2.90 -18.64 -7.49
N TYR A 252 -2.10 -17.77 -8.11
CA TYR A 252 -2.62 -16.65 -8.89
C TYR A 252 -3.59 -17.11 -9.96
N LYS A 253 -3.24 -18.13 -10.75
CA LYS A 253 -4.14 -18.68 -11.78
C LYS A 253 -5.46 -19.19 -11.19
N ILE A 254 -5.39 -19.91 -10.08
CA ILE A 254 -6.58 -20.41 -9.38
C ILE A 254 -7.49 -19.25 -8.97
N ILE A 255 -6.92 -18.18 -8.41
CA ILE A 255 -7.67 -16.99 -7.99
C ILE A 255 -8.36 -16.33 -9.20
N ILE A 256 -7.64 -16.13 -10.31
CA ILE A 256 -8.22 -15.52 -11.52
C ILE A 256 -9.35 -16.36 -12.07
N ASP A 257 -9.17 -17.68 -12.18
CA ASP A 257 -10.19 -18.59 -12.67
C ASP A 257 -11.42 -18.64 -11.74
N PHE A 258 -11.20 -18.54 -10.42
CA PHE A 258 -12.24 -18.57 -9.39
C PHE A 258 -13.14 -17.32 -9.41
N PHE A 259 -12.55 -16.14 -9.64
CA PHE A 259 -13.25 -14.85 -9.69
C PHE A 259 -13.56 -14.39 -11.12
N LYS A 260 -13.66 -15.30 -12.09
CA LYS A 260 -13.99 -14.97 -13.49
C LYS A 260 -15.36 -14.30 -13.67
N ASP A 261 -16.24 -14.46 -12.69
CA ASP A 261 -17.59 -13.87 -12.63
C ASP A 261 -17.63 -12.54 -11.86
N TYR A 262 -16.48 -12.04 -11.41
CA TYR A 262 -16.34 -10.74 -10.75
C TYR A 262 -15.71 -9.73 -11.71
N GLU A 263 -16.02 -8.46 -11.48
CA GLU A 263 -15.32 -7.37 -12.14
C GLU A 263 -13.92 -7.22 -11.53
N ARG A 264 -12.91 -7.29 -12.39
CA ARG A 264 -11.52 -7.22 -11.96
C ARG A 264 -11.03 -5.77 -12.00
N ASN A 265 -10.77 -5.18 -10.84
CA ASN A 265 -10.37 -3.78 -10.72
C ASN A 265 -8.90 -3.57 -11.11
N ASN A 266 -8.02 -4.47 -10.67
CA ASN A 266 -6.58 -4.43 -10.94
C ASN A 266 -5.97 -5.85 -10.89
N ALA A 267 -4.67 -5.99 -10.70
CA ALA A 267 -4.04 -7.31 -10.72
C ALA A 267 -4.45 -8.24 -9.55
N TRP A 268 -4.94 -7.72 -8.42
CA TRP A 268 -5.28 -8.49 -7.22
C TRP A 268 -6.66 -8.22 -6.60
N SER A 269 -7.45 -7.30 -7.15
CA SER A 269 -8.73 -6.87 -6.58
C SER A 269 -9.92 -7.17 -7.51
N PHE A 270 -11.00 -7.65 -6.91
CA PHE A 270 -12.21 -8.15 -7.57
C PHE A 270 -13.45 -7.59 -6.87
N SER A 271 -14.44 -7.11 -7.63
CA SER A 271 -15.69 -6.54 -7.14
C SER A 271 -16.90 -7.26 -7.70
N LEU A 272 -17.97 -7.33 -6.92
CA LEU A 272 -19.26 -7.90 -7.37
C LEU A 272 -19.85 -7.10 -8.53
N GLU A 273 -19.76 -5.78 -8.44
CA GLU A 273 -20.20 -4.85 -9.45
C GLU A 273 -19.06 -3.93 -9.83
N LYS A 274 -19.10 -3.41 -11.05
CA LYS A 274 -18.13 -2.43 -11.52
C LYS A 274 -18.25 -1.17 -10.65
N ASN A 275 -17.29 -0.97 -9.76
CA ASN A 275 -17.17 0.27 -9.02
C ASN A 275 -16.02 1.10 -9.57
N THR A 276 -16.14 2.43 -9.46
CA THR A 276 -15.11 3.38 -9.90
C THR A 276 -14.16 3.77 -8.76
N PHE A 277 -14.28 3.10 -7.62
CA PHE A 277 -13.51 3.45 -6.43
C PHE A 277 -12.04 3.10 -6.62
N ASN A 278 -11.21 4.00 -6.11
CA ASN A 278 -9.78 3.85 -6.12
C ASN A 278 -9.35 2.93 -4.98
N ASP A 279 -9.20 1.64 -5.28
CA ASP A 279 -8.84 0.61 -4.29
C ASP A 279 -7.32 0.49 -4.04
N GLU A 280 -6.50 0.98 -4.97
CA GLU A 280 -5.05 1.11 -4.83
C GLU A 280 -4.61 2.56 -5.13
N TYR A 281 -4.29 3.30 -4.08
CA TYR A 281 -4.04 4.75 -4.17
C TYR A 281 -2.84 5.08 -5.06
N VAL A 282 -1.82 4.22 -5.06
CA VAL A 282 -0.58 4.35 -5.83
C VAL A 282 -0.84 4.22 -7.35
N SER A 283 -1.90 3.49 -7.74
CA SER A 283 -2.28 3.30 -9.14
C SER A 283 -3.31 4.30 -9.67
N SER A 284 -4.05 4.94 -8.78
CA SER A 284 -5.12 5.86 -9.13
C SER A 284 -4.66 7.32 -9.19
N HIS A 285 -3.57 7.65 -8.50
CA HIS A 285 -3.04 9.02 -8.43
C HIS A 285 -1.52 9.01 -8.53
N HIS A 286 -0.99 9.65 -9.56
CA HIS A 286 0.46 9.77 -9.77
C HIS A 286 1.11 10.85 -8.91
N GLU A 287 0.30 11.63 -8.18
CA GLU A 287 0.72 12.70 -7.28
C GLU A 287 -0.11 12.57 -6.00
N TYR A 288 0.55 12.36 -4.87
CA TYR A 288 -0.11 12.23 -3.58
C TYR A 288 0.67 12.93 -2.48
N LEU A 289 -0.08 13.54 -1.56
CA LEU A 289 0.46 14.20 -0.39
C LEU A 289 0.20 13.33 0.83
N GLY A 290 1.28 12.87 1.45
CA GLY A 290 1.24 12.15 2.72
C GLY A 290 1.28 13.11 3.92
N VAL A 291 0.40 12.87 4.88
CA VAL A 291 0.40 13.44 6.23
C VAL A 291 0.51 12.34 7.27
N GLY A 292 1.04 12.68 8.43
CA GLY A 292 1.31 11.72 9.50
C GLY A 292 2.76 11.25 9.56
N SER A 293 3.09 10.61 10.67
CA SER A 293 4.40 10.01 10.92
C SER A 293 4.68 8.88 9.92
N GLY A 294 5.88 8.88 9.34
CA GLY A 294 6.32 7.90 8.35
C GLY A 294 5.58 7.95 7.01
N ALA A 295 4.72 8.93 6.78
CA ALA A 295 4.03 9.12 5.52
C ALA A 295 5.00 9.55 4.41
N PHE A 296 4.73 9.07 3.20
CA PHE A 296 5.43 9.52 1.99
C PHE A 296 4.54 10.49 1.20
N SER A 297 5.15 11.49 0.57
CA SER A 297 4.50 12.30 -0.48
C SER A 297 5.27 12.11 -1.77
N PHE A 298 4.59 11.93 -2.89
CA PHE A 298 5.21 11.96 -4.20
C PHE A 298 4.66 13.17 -4.96
N LEU A 299 5.47 14.22 -5.05
CA LEU A 299 5.09 15.54 -5.57
C LEU A 299 6.11 16.01 -6.60
N ASP A 300 5.67 16.29 -7.82
CA ASP A 300 6.51 16.84 -8.91
C ASP A 300 7.80 16.04 -9.17
N GLY A 301 7.75 14.71 -9.03
CA GLY A 301 8.91 13.83 -9.24
C GLY A 301 9.87 13.75 -8.05
N GLU A 302 9.49 14.31 -6.90
CA GLU A 302 10.21 14.16 -5.63
C GLU A 302 9.41 13.27 -4.68
N LEU A 303 10.09 12.29 -4.06
CA LEU A 303 9.56 11.58 -2.91
C LEU A 303 10.02 12.29 -1.65
N LEU A 304 9.08 12.79 -0.85
CA LEU A 304 9.31 13.40 0.46
C LEU A 304 8.90 12.42 1.55
N ILE A 305 9.73 12.29 2.57
CA ILE A 305 9.55 11.32 3.66
C ILE A 305 9.36 12.05 4.98
N ASN A 306 8.19 11.91 5.59
CA ASN A 306 7.89 12.46 6.92
C ASN A 306 8.69 11.75 8.02
N ALA A 307 8.94 12.45 9.13
CA ALA A 307 9.57 11.88 10.32
C ALA A 307 8.84 10.62 10.79
N PHE A 308 9.60 9.56 11.10
CA PHE A 308 9.05 8.30 11.61
C PHE A 308 8.87 8.35 13.12
N ASN A 309 9.79 8.97 13.86
CA ASN A 309 9.64 9.18 15.29
C ASN A 309 8.42 10.08 15.61
N LEU A 310 7.51 9.60 16.47
CA LEU A 310 6.29 10.34 16.83
C LEU A 310 6.58 11.67 17.54
N ASN A 311 7.62 11.74 18.37
CA ASN A 311 7.99 12.95 19.09
C ASN A 311 8.57 13.99 18.12
N ASP A 312 9.47 13.57 17.23
CA ASP A 312 10.03 14.48 16.21
C ASP A 312 8.95 14.98 15.25
N TYR A 313 8.08 14.09 14.79
CA TYR A 313 6.92 14.46 13.98
C TYR A 313 6.06 15.51 14.70
N SER A 314 5.63 15.23 15.93
CA SER A 314 4.75 16.14 16.69
C SER A 314 5.42 17.48 16.97
N LYS A 315 6.73 17.48 17.26
CA LYS A 315 7.54 18.69 17.44
C LYS A 315 7.55 19.55 16.18
N LEU A 316 7.86 18.96 15.02
CA LEU A 316 7.90 19.67 13.74
C LEU A 316 6.56 20.35 13.45
N ILE A 317 5.44 19.64 13.66
CA ILE A 317 4.11 20.21 13.43
C ILE A 317 3.79 21.35 14.40
N LYS A 318 4.08 21.18 15.69
CA LYS A 318 3.85 22.21 16.72
C LYS A 318 4.64 23.49 16.44
N GLU A 319 5.85 23.36 15.91
CA GLU A 319 6.71 24.47 15.49
C GLU A 319 6.34 25.04 14.11
N LYS A 320 5.23 24.58 13.49
CA LYS A 320 4.77 24.95 12.14
C LYS A 320 5.82 24.71 11.05
N GLN A 321 6.66 23.69 11.25
CA GLN A 321 7.63 23.24 10.26
C GLN A 321 7.04 22.13 9.37
N ASN A 322 7.69 21.86 8.25
CA ASN A 322 7.32 20.70 7.43
C ASN A 322 7.80 19.41 8.09
N ALA A 323 6.94 18.40 8.16
CA ALA A 323 7.26 17.11 8.77
C ALA A 323 8.27 16.26 7.99
N ASN A 324 8.61 16.60 6.74
CA ASN A 324 9.54 15.82 5.95
C ASN A 324 10.99 16.02 6.39
N ILE A 325 11.69 14.90 6.60
CA ILE A 325 13.07 14.83 7.06
C ILE A 325 14.02 14.31 5.99
N ALA A 326 13.49 13.83 4.87
CA ALA A 326 14.28 13.28 3.80
C ALA A 326 13.59 13.38 2.44
N LYS A 327 14.39 13.32 1.37
CA LYS A 327 13.88 13.32 0.00
C LYS A 327 14.70 12.50 -1.00
N ALA A 328 14.02 11.97 -2.00
CA ALA A 328 14.62 11.40 -3.21
C ALA A 328 14.08 12.11 -4.45
N ASN A 329 14.93 12.26 -5.47
CA ASN A 329 14.55 12.88 -6.74
C ASN A 329 14.64 11.82 -7.82
N PHE A 330 13.70 11.83 -8.76
CA PHE A 330 13.67 10.88 -9.86
C PHE A 330 13.78 11.61 -11.20
N SER A 331 14.53 11.02 -12.12
CA SER A 331 14.58 11.48 -13.49
C SER A 331 13.22 11.30 -14.17
N LYS A 332 12.96 12.07 -15.23
CA LYS A 332 11.74 11.94 -16.04
C LYS A 332 11.51 10.50 -16.51
N LYS A 333 12.57 9.78 -16.87
CA LYS A 333 12.49 8.38 -17.30
C LYS A 333 12.06 7.44 -16.17
N GLU A 334 12.53 7.65 -14.95
CA GLU A 334 12.11 6.86 -13.77
C GLU A 334 10.65 7.12 -13.41
N ILE A 335 10.21 8.39 -13.47
CA ILE A 335 8.80 8.75 -13.29
C ILE A 335 7.92 8.06 -14.34
N ILE A 336 8.30 8.11 -15.62
CA ILE A 336 7.59 7.40 -16.70
C ILE A 336 7.49 5.90 -16.41
N LYS A 337 8.58 5.27 -15.94
CA LYS A 337 8.57 3.83 -15.59
C LYS A 337 7.66 3.51 -14.41
N TYR A 338 7.68 4.35 -13.39
CA TYR A 338 6.83 4.18 -12.21
C TYR A 338 5.35 4.29 -12.57
N VAL A 339 4.96 5.35 -13.29
CA VAL A 339 3.57 5.53 -13.75
C VAL A 339 3.15 4.42 -14.71
N PHE A 340 4.06 3.97 -15.58
CA PHE A 340 3.80 2.85 -16.47
C PHE A 340 3.53 1.55 -15.71
N LEU A 341 4.32 1.25 -14.68
CA LEU A 341 4.12 0.11 -13.79
C LEU A 341 2.74 0.17 -13.12
N THR A 342 2.38 1.31 -12.54
CA THR A 342 1.15 1.45 -11.78
C THR A 342 -0.11 1.38 -12.65
N GLU A 343 -0.10 1.99 -13.86
CA GLU A 343 -1.25 1.87 -14.77
C GLU A 343 -1.34 0.46 -15.40
N MET A 344 -0.21 -0.19 -15.72
CA MET A 344 -0.22 -1.57 -16.20
C MET A 344 -0.66 -2.56 -15.12
N PHE A 345 -0.40 -2.27 -13.85
CA PHE A 345 -0.96 -3.02 -12.73
C PHE A 345 -2.50 -2.91 -12.66
N ALA A 346 -3.06 -1.75 -12.96
CA ALA A 346 -4.51 -1.58 -13.18
C ALA A 346 -5.01 -2.28 -14.45
N GLY A 347 -4.10 -2.61 -15.37
CA GLY A 347 -4.30 -3.54 -16.47
C GLY A 347 -4.32 -2.92 -17.86
N LYS A 348 -4.31 -1.58 -17.98
CA LYS A 348 -4.29 -0.87 -19.27
C LYS A 348 -3.70 0.54 -19.18
N ILE A 349 -3.21 1.05 -20.30
CA ILE A 349 -2.73 2.42 -20.48
C ILE A 349 -3.39 3.05 -21.70
N GLU A 350 -3.98 4.23 -21.52
CA GLU A 350 -4.43 5.09 -22.63
C GLU A 350 -3.27 5.98 -23.07
N ILE A 351 -2.69 5.71 -24.23
CA ILE A 351 -1.36 6.22 -24.62
C ILE A 351 -1.35 7.75 -24.72
N ASN A 352 -2.42 8.35 -25.25
CA ASN A 352 -2.47 9.81 -25.44
C ASN A 352 -2.63 10.52 -24.10
N LYS A 353 -3.49 10.01 -23.21
CA LYS A 353 -3.64 10.52 -21.85
C LYS A 353 -2.33 10.40 -21.08
N PHE A 354 -1.64 9.26 -21.17
CA PHE A 354 -0.35 9.03 -20.53
C PHE A 354 0.70 10.04 -21.01
N ASN A 355 0.86 10.16 -22.34
CA ASN A 355 1.80 11.09 -22.97
C ASN A 355 1.51 12.54 -22.60
N LYS A 356 0.24 12.94 -22.59
CA LYS A 356 -0.18 14.30 -22.19
C LYS A 356 0.12 14.57 -20.72
N THR A 357 -0.16 13.60 -19.84
CA THR A 357 -0.01 13.75 -18.39
C THR A 357 1.46 13.88 -17.97
N LEU A 358 2.35 13.11 -18.60
CA LEU A 358 3.78 13.09 -18.29
C LEU A 358 4.64 13.92 -19.26
N GLU A 359 4.00 14.59 -20.22
CA GLU A 359 4.63 15.33 -21.31
C GLU A 359 5.73 14.49 -22.02
N CYS A 360 5.40 13.25 -22.36
CA CYS A 360 6.36 12.25 -22.88
C CYS A 360 5.89 11.60 -24.18
N ASN A 361 6.73 10.72 -24.74
CA ASN A 361 6.34 9.80 -25.80
C ASN A 361 6.63 8.37 -25.35
N LEU A 362 5.62 7.71 -24.77
CA LEU A 362 5.69 6.37 -24.19
C LEU A 362 6.38 5.36 -25.12
N GLU A 363 6.04 5.38 -26.41
CA GLU A 363 6.58 4.40 -27.37
C GLU A 363 8.07 4.63 -27.69
N LYS A 364 8.55 5.87 -27.59
CA LYS A 364 9.97 6.21 -27.74
C LYS A 364 10.73 6.05 -26.43
N ASP A 365 10.18 6.59 -25.33
CA ASP A 365 10.86 6.65 -24.02
C ASP A 365 11.03 5.26 -23.39
N LEU A 366 10.08 4.35 -23.62
CA LEU A 366 10.09 2.96 -23.15
C LEU A 366 10.18 1.94 -24.30
N PHE A 367 10.80 2.29 -25.42
CA PHE A 367 10.86 1.42 -26.61
C PHE A 367 11.38 -0.01 -26.30
N ILE A 368 12.46 -0.11 -25.54
CA ILE A 368 13.11 -1.39 -25.20
C ILE A 368 12.20 -2.22 -24.29
N GLU A 369 11.65 -1.59 -23.25
CA GLU A 369 10.73 -2.23 -22.31
C GLU A 369 9.46 -2.73 -23.03
N LEU A 370 8.86 -1.91 -23.89
CA LEU A 370 7.69 -2.28 -24.69
C LEU A 370 7.98 -3.41 -25.68
N LEU A 371 9.16 -3.44 -26.29
CA LEU A 371 9.56 -4.53 -27.18
C LEU A 371 9.64 -5.86 -26.42
N GLY A 372 10.29 -5.88 -25.25
CA GLY A 372 10.37 -7.09 -24.41
C GLY A 372 9.00 -7.56 -23.92
N LEU A 373 8.13 -6.64 -23.53
CA LEU A 373 6.76 -6.95 -23.11
C LEU A 373 5.89 -7.49 -24.26
N LYS A 374 6.06 -6.96 -25.49
CA LYS A 374 5.36 -7.47 -26.68
C LYS A 374 5.85 -8.88 -27.05
N LEU A 375 7.17 -9.09 -27.09
CA LEU A 375 7.78 -10.39 -27.46
C LEU A 375 7.42 -11.51 -26.47
N SER A 376 7.27 -11.17 -25.19
CA SER A 376 6.81 -12.13 -24.17
C SER A 376 5.29 -12.36 -24.16
N GLY A 377 4.54 -11.60 -24.95
CA GLY A 377 3.08 -11.61 -24.97
C GLY A 377 2.46 -11.01 -23.70
N ALA A 378 3.20 -10.23 -22.91
CA ALA A 378 2.71 -9.59 -21.69
C ALA A 378 1.73 -8.44 -22.00
N ILE A 379 1.94 -7.72 -23.11
CA ILE A 379 1.05 -6.62 -23.51
C ILE A 379 0.56 -6.78 -24.94
N LYS A 380 -0.60 -6.21 -25.22
CA LYS A 380 -1.19 -6.05 -26.55
C LYS A 380 -1.53 -4.58 -26.76
N LYS A 381 -1.34 -4.08 -27.99
CA LYS A 381 -1.76 -2.73 -28.38
C LYS A 381 -2.98 -2.83 -29.27
N GLU A 382 -4.04 -2.13 -28.90
CA GLU A 382 -5.24 -1.95 -29.71
C GLU A 382 -5.49 -0.46 -29.86
N SER A 383 -5.34 0.05 -31.09
CA SER A 383 -5.44 1.48 -31.40
C SER A 383 -4.58 2.33 -30.46
N ASN A 384 -5.22 3.12 -29.58
CA ASN A 384 -4.56 4.04 -28.65
C ASN A 384 -4.42 3.49 -27.22
N THR A 385 -4.68 2.20 -27.00
CA THR A 385 -4.62 1.58 -25.67
C THR A 385 -3.68 0.39 -25.65
N LEU A 386 -2.85 0.33 -24.61
CA LEU A 386 -2.12 -0.89 -24.27
C LEU A 386 -2.90 -1.67 -23.22
N TYR A 387 -3.04 -2.96 -23.42
CA TYR A 387 -3.69 -3.88 -22.49
C TYR A 387 -2.69 -4.94 -22.02
N THR A 388 -2.82 -5.33 -20.76
CA THR A 388 -2.13 -6.50 -20.23
C THR A 388 -2.85 -7.80 -20.63
N SER A 389 -2.08 -8.80 -21.07
CA SER A 389 -2.59 -10.17 -21.17
C SER A 389 -2.70 -10.81 -19.78
N GLU A 390 -3.23 -12.03 -19.66
CA GLU A 390 -3.23 -12.78 -18.39
C GLU A 390 -1.81 -12.90 -17.80
N PHE A 391 -0.82 -13.24 -18.65
CA PHE A 391 0.58 -13.25 -18.23
C PHE A 391 1.10 -11.86 -17.86
N GLY A 392 0.73 -10.82 -18.62
CA GLY A 392 1.09 -9.44 -18.31
C GLY A 392 0.59 -9.00 -16.94
N ARG A 393 -0.66 -9.31 -16.60
CA ARG A 393 -1.23 -8.99 -15.29
C ARG A 393 -0.46 -9.67 -14.16
N TYR A 394 -0.08 -10.94 -14.34
CA TYR A 394 0.78 -11.62 -13.36
C TYR A 394 2.15 -10.92 -13.25
N LEU A 395 2.78 -10.62 -14.38
CA LEU A 395 4.08 -9.94 -14.42
C LEU A 395 4.04 -8.59 -13.68
N PHE A 396 3.03 -7.77 -13.92
CA PHE A 396 2.88 -6.47 -13.26
C PHE A 396 2.48 -6.59 -11.79
N MET A 397 1.74 -7.63 -11.39
CA MET A 397 1.54 -7.97 -9.97
C MET A 397 2.88 -8.26 -9.28
N VAL A 398 3.73 -9.08 -9.90
CA VAL A 398 5.07 -9.40 -9.36
C VAL A 398 5.95 -8.15 -9.28
N LEU A 399 5.94 -7.31 -10.31
CA LEU A 399 6.69 -6.05 -10.30
C LEU A 399 6.21 -5.08 -9.21
N MET A 400 4.90 -4.97 -8.99
CA MET A 400 4.34 -4.17 -7.90
C MET A 400 4.71 -4.75 -6.53
N LYS A 401 4.67 -6.07 -6.38
CA LYS A 401 5.15 -6.76 -5.18
C LYS A 401 6.62 -6.42 -4.91
N ASP A 402 7.47 -6.53 -5.92
CA ASP A 402 8.90 -6.20 -5.82
C ASP A 402 9.11 -4.73 -5.44
N PHE A 403 8.37 -3.81 -6.05
CA PHE A 403 8.38 -2.40 -5.70
C PHE A 403 8.01 -2.17 -4.23
N TYR A 404 6.91 -2.77 -3.75
CA TYR A 404 6.49 -2.66 -2.35
C TYR A 404 7.50 -3.26 -1.38
N THR A 405 8.09 -4.41 -1.71
CA THR A 405 9.16 -5.00 -0.88
C THR A 405 10.41 -4.12 -0.81
N GLY A 406 10.72 -3.36 -1.87
CA GLY A 406 11.78 -2.36 -1.84
C GLY A 406 11.54 -1.25 -0.81
N MET A 407 10.27 -0.85 -0.63
CA MET A 407 9.89 0.17 0.35
C MET A 407 10.03 -0.30 1.80
N ASP A 408 10.11 -1.61 2.05
CA ASP A 408 10.32 -2.15 3.39
C ASP A 408 11.65 -1.71 3.97
N LEU A 409 12.70 -1.67 3.14
CA LEU A 409 14.03 -1.22 3.55
C LEU A 409 14.06 0.28 3.82
N VAL A 410 13.36 1.07 3.00
CA VAL A 410 13.17 2.51 3.26
C VAL A 410 12.57 2.69 4.66
N ARG A 411 11.45 2.03 4.96
CA ARG A 411 10.81 2.12 6.28
C ARG A 411 11.73 1.63 7.41
N ALA A 412 12.49 0.56 7.18
CA ALA A 412 13.43 0.03 8.17
C ALA A 412 14.54 1.03 8.52
N VAL A 413 15.18 1.64 7.52
CA VAL A 413 16.23 2.65 7.73
C VAL A 413 15.69 3.85 8.48
N PHE A 414 14.50 4.33 8.12
CA PHE A 414 13.94 5.55 8.71
C PHE A 414 13.37 5.38 10.13
N ARG A 415 13.13 4.14 10.59
CA ARG A 415 12.77 3.87 12.00
C ARG A 415 13.97 3.93 12.95
N ASP A 416 15.18 3.83 12.44
CA ASP A 416 16.40 3.86 13.24
C ASP A 416 16.98 5.29 13.26
N ASP A 417 16.43 6.15 14.12
CA ASP A 417 16.82 7.58 14.17
C ASP A 417 18.33 7.79 14.33
N LYS A 418 19.01 6.91 15.08
CA LYS A 418 20.47 6.95 15.28
C LYS A 418 21.23 6.77 13.97
N ARG A 419 20.69 5.98 13.04
CA ARG A 419 21.29 5.75 11.72
C ARG A 419 21.19 6.96 10.81
N LEU A 420 20.23 7.84 11.06
CA LEU A 420 20.02 9.07 10.32
C LEU A 420 20.92 10.21 10.82
N GLN A 421 21.44 10.12 12.04
CA GLN A 421 22.29 11.16 12.63
C GLN A 421 23.58 11.36 11.85
N ASP A 422 24.00 12.62 11.73
CA ASP A 422 25.25 13.08 11.12
C ASP A 422 25.48 12.70 9.65
N LYS A 423 24.45 12.20 8.95
CA LYS A 423 24.50 11.89 7.52
C LYS A 423 23.82 12.99 6.69
N GLU A 424 24.38 13.31 5.53
CA GLU A 424 23.70 14.16 4.53
C GLU A 424 22.93 13.35 3.49
N ARG A 425 23.39 12.12 3.21
CA ARG A 425 22.76 11.18 2.29
C ARG A 425 22.87 9.76 2.80
N ILE A 426 21.90 8.93 2.41
CA ILE A 426 21.89 7.50 2.69
C ILE A 426 21.54 6.75 1.41
N ASN A 427 22.37 5.78 1.04
CA ASN A 427 22.01 4.80 0.02
C ASN A 427 21.22 3.68 0.68
N ILE A 428 19.89 3.80 0.66
CA ILE A 428 18.97 2.91 1.39
C ILE A 428 19.23 1.44 1.03
N MET A 429 19.46 1.15 -0.26
CA MET A 429 19.59 -0.21 -0.74
C MET A 429 20.91 -0.89 -0.36
N GLN A 430 21.86 -0.15 0.22
CA GLN A 430 23.14 -0.66 0.75
C GLN A 430 23.13 -0.81 2.28
N GLU A 431 22.07 -0.38 2.96
CA GLU A 431 21.98 -0.46 4.42
C GLU A 431 21.63 -1.88 4.88
N ASN A 432 22.29 -2.34 5.95
CA ASN A 432 21.98 -3.61 6.59
C ASN A 432 21.08 -3.36 7.81
N VAL A 433 19.76 -3.55 7.63
CA VAL A 433 18.73 -3.34 8.65
C VAL A 433 17.65 -4.41 8.52
N ASP A 434 17.11 -4.88 9.65
CA ASP A 434 15.99 -5.81 9.68
C ASP A 434 14.66 -5.03 9.62
N PRO A 435 13.84 -5.18 8.54
CA PRO A 435 12.54 -4.52 8.43
C PRO A 435 11.49 -5.01 9.42
N LEU A 436 11.77 -6.06 10.19
CA LEU A 436 10.89 -6.64 11.19
C LEU A 436 11.46 -6.53 12.61
N ASP A 437 12.47 -5.69 12.85
CA ASP A 437 12.93 -5.38 14.21
C ASP A 437 11.86 -4.59 14.98
N PHE A 438 11.06 -5.32 15.76
CA PHE A 438 9.99 -4.74 16.56
C PHE A 438 10.49 -3.83 17.69
N LYS A 439 11.76 -3.90 18.11
CA LYS A 439 12.31 -2.98 19.13
C LYS A 439 12.45 -1.56 18.60
N SER A 440 12.56 -1.39 17.28
CA SER A 440 12.52 -0.08 16.62
C SER A 440 11.10 0.52 16.57
N MET A 441 10.08 -0.30 16.83
CA MET A 441 8.65 0.06 16.80
C MET A 441 8.07 0.28 18.20
N GLU A 442 8.90 0.23 19.24
CA GLU A 442 8.52 0.62 20.58
C GLU A 442 8.69 2.13 20.74
N PHE A 443 7.67 2.78 21.28
CA PHE A 443 7.76 4.20 21.62
C PHE A 443 8.76 4.37 22.76
N LYS A 444 9.81 5.16 22.52
CA LYS A 444 10.80 5.55 23.53
C LYS A 444 10.46 6.97 23.94
N GLY A 445 10.06 7.11 25.21
CA GLY A 445 9.54 8.35 25.80
C GLY A 445 10.47 9.54 25.70
#